data_AF-A0A4D8SCB0-F1
#
_entry.id   AF-A0A4D8SCB0-F1
#
_cell.length_a   1.000
_cell.length_b   1.000
_cell.length_c   1.000
_cell.angle_alpha   90.00
_cell.angle_beta   90.00
_cell.angle_gamma   90.00
#
_symmetry.space_group_name_H-M   'P 1'
#
loop_
_entity.id
_entity.type
_entity.pdbx_description
1 polymer ?
#
loop_
_entity_poly.entity_id
_entity_poly.type
_entity_poly.pdbx_seq_one_letter_code
_entity_poly.pdbx_strand_id
1 'polypeptide(L)'
;MDLKGYLEIRDNEDSLIIERKGTLNAILTQDLVILVNPSEVLANDDELEYDIEVKRKRVTDQASTKVLSDSNVKIRAKVRLLNSDYLVHPFIFYNRANLLIESDFYVEGSATIVEAYIPGRRATGERFLEGSVKSVTRIYSGDKLLIYDVFRMKDGDYLNPWLMGDECLLTIYTVKDGDFSFSREILPYTKIFRRWTELTNIWF
;
A
#
# COMPACT_ATOMS: atom_id res chain seq x y z
N MET A 1 -5.02 4.84 24.87
CA MET A 1 -6.28 4.20 24.40
C MET A 1 -5.97 3.84 22.96
N ASP A 2 -5.65 2.58 22.70
CA ASP A 2 -5.12 2.15 21.40
C ASP A 2 -6.19 2.34 20.33
N LEU A 3 -5.98 3.34 19.47
CA LEU A 3 -6.87 3.65 18.36
C LEU A 3 -6.60 2.66 17.23
N LYS A 4 -7.13 1.46 17.40
CA LYS A 4 -7.19 0.47 16.32
C LYS A 4 -8.24 0.91 15.30
N GLY A 5 -7.79 1.41 14.16
CA GLY A 5 -8.60 1.69 12.99
C GLY A 5 -8.98 0.38 12.28
N TYR A 6 -10.24 0.25 11.90
CA TYR A 6 -10.73 -0.89 11.13
C TYR A 6 -11.61 -0.42 9.98
N LEU A 7 -11.44 -1.03 8.80
CA LEU A 7 -12.28 -0.79 7.65
C LEU A 7 -12.56 -2.12 6.94
N GLU A 8 -13.84 -2.49 6.89
CA GLU A 8 -14.35 -3.57 6.07
C GLU A 8 -15.08 -2.98 4.86
N ILE A 9 -14.79 -3.52 3.67
CA ILE A 9 -15.47 -3.18 2.43
C ILE A 9 -15.92 -4.48 1.78
N ARG A 10 -17.22 -4.60 1.50
CA ARG A 10 -17.79 -5.70 0.70
C ARG A 10 -18.53 -5.13 -0.50
N ASP A 11 -18.08 -5.51 -1.69
CA ASP A 11 -18.69 -5.14 -2.96
C ASP A 11 -19.78 -6.14 -3.37
N ASN A 12 -21.03 -5.68 -3.40
CA ASN A 12 -22.19 -6.45 -3.86
C ASN A 12 -22.57 -6.11 -5.31
N GLU A 13 -21.60 -5.70 -6.13
CA GLU A 13 -21.74 -5.20 -7.51
C GLU A 13 -22.43 -3.83 -7.60
N ASP A 14 -23.66 -3.73 -7.07
CA ASP A 14 -24.51 -2.53 -7.13
C ASP A 14 -24.32 -1.57 -5.95
N SER A 15 -23.65 -2.02 -4.88
CA SER A 15 -23.39 -1.21 -3.67
C SER A 15 -22.15 -1.69 -2.93
N LEU A 16 -21.55 -0.80 -2.13
CA LEU A 16 -20.56 -1.18 -1.12
C LEU A 16 -21.22 -1.23 0.26
N ILE A 17 -21.00 -2.33 0.97
CA ILE A 17 -21.16 -2.36 2.42
C ILE A 17 -19.84 -1.90 3.02
N ILE A 18 -19.91 -0.90 3.91
CA ILE A 18 -18.75 -0.36 4.61
C ILE A 18 -19.00 -0.48 6.10
N GLU A 19 -18.17 -1.24 6.79
CA GLU A 19 -18.11 -1.26 8.25
C GLU A 19 -16.80 -0.66 8.71
N ARG A 20 -16.82 0.18 9.74
CA ARG A 20 -15.62 0.90 10.15
C ARG A 20 -15.55 1.17 11.65
N LYS A 21 -14.31 1.24 12.14
CA LYS A 21 -13.97 1.75 13.46
C LYS A 21 -12.92 2.85 13.31
N GLY A 22 -13.16 3.99 13.95
CA GLY A 22 -12.29 5.16 13.85
C GLY A 22 -12.56 5.98 12.59
N THR A 23 -11.49 6.54 12.04
CA THR A 23 -11.52 7.55 10.97
C THR A 23 -11.46 6.97 9.56
N LEU A 24 -11.08 5.69 9.41
CA LEU A 24 -11.02 5.02 8.12
C LEU A 24 -12.39 4.99 7.44
N ASN A 25 -12.44 5.23 6.14
CA ASN A 25 -13.66 5.19 5.36
C ASN A 25 -13.36 4.80 3.91
N ALA A 26 -14.40 4.59 3.11
CA ALA A 26 -14.28 4.40 1.67
C ALA A 26 -15.43 5.07 0.92
N ILE A 27 -15.19 5.37 -0.36
CA ILE A 27 -16.18 5.91 -1.28
C ILE A 27 -16.21 5.03 -2.53
N LEU A 28 -17.41 4.69 -2.98
CA LEU A 28 -17.63 4.04 -4.27
C LEU A 28 -17.84 5.09 -5.36
N THR A 29 -17.09 4.98 -6.45
CA THR A 29 -17.46 5.58 -7.74
C THR A 29 -17.76 4.45 -8.74
N GLN A 30 -18.06 4.78 -10.00
CA GLN A 30 -18.50 3.78 -10.98
C GLN A 30 -17.53 2.59 -11.12
N ASP A 31 -16.22 2.87 -11.15
CA ASP A 31 -15.17 1.87 -11.35
C ASP A 31 -14.10 1.85 -10.25
N LEU A 32 -14.17 2.77 -9.27
CA LEU A 32 -13.19 2.89 -8.19
C LEU A 32 -13.80 2.65 -6.81
N VAL A 33 -13.05 1.94 -5.97
CA VAL A 33 -13.21 1.98 -4.52
C VAL A 33 -12.07 2.82 -3.96
N ILE A 34 -12.42 3.97 -3.41
CA ILE A 34 -11.45 4.94 -2.93
C ILE A 34 -11.38 4.86 -1.40
N LEU A 35 -10.25 4.42 -0.87
CA LEU A 35 -9.93 4.44 0.54
C LEU A 35 -9.70 5.89 0.99
N VAL A 36 -10.38 6.29 2.06
CA VAL A 36 -10.32 7.63 2.61
C VAL A 36 -9.81 7.55 4.05
N ASN A 37 -8.69 8.20 4.31
CA ASN A 37 -8.21 8.46 5.66
C ASN A 37 -8.22 9.99 5.88
N PRO A 38 -9.13 10.55 6.69
CA PRO A 38 -9.29 12.00 6.82
C PRO A 38 -8.08 12.72 7.41
N SER A 39 -7.09 12.00 7.97
CA SER A 39 -5.84 12.60 8.44
C SER A 39 -4.65 12.43 7.51
N GLU A 40 -4.68 11.53 6.51
CA GLU A 40 -3.55 11.12 5.61
C GLU A 40 -2.21 10.82 6.31
N VAL A 41 -2.21 10.77 7.63
CA VAL A 41 -1.03 10.79 8.48
C VAL A 41 -1.26 9.80 9.61
N LEU A 42 -0.30 8.89 9.76
CA LEU A 42 -0.23 7.88 10.81
C LEU A 42 0.89 8.25 11.77
N ALA A 43 0.60 8.21 13.06
CA ALA A 43 1.48 8.70 14.11
C ALA A 43 1.39 7.85 15.38
N ASN A 44 2.36 8.05 16.29
CA ASN A 44 2.40 7.32 17.57
C ASN A 44 2.30 5.81 17.33
N ASP A 45 1.40 5.11 18.02
CA ASP A 45 1.19 3.66 17.90
C ASP A 45 -0.05 3.30 17.06
N ASP A 46 -0.34 4.05 15.98
CA ASP A 46 -1.50 3.78 15.12
C ASP A 46 -1.47 2.34 14.54
N GLU A 47 -2.59 1.63 14.69
CA GLU A 47 -2.79 0.31 14.10
C GLU A 47 -4.02 0.34 13.19
N LEU A 48 -3.83 -0.05 11.92
CA LEU A 48 -4.89 -0.12 10.92
C LEU A 48 -5.11 -1.55 10.44
N GLU A 49 -6.37 -1.94 10.32
CA GLU A 49 -6.77 -3.21 9.71
C GLU A 49 -7.79 -2.97 8.59
N TYR A 50 -7.49 -3.52 7.42
CA TYR A 50 -8.34 -3.49 6.25
C TYR A 50 -8.80 -4.92 5.91
N ASP A 51 -10.10 -5.10 5.69
CA ASP A 51 -10.67 -6.30 5.08
C ASP A 51 -11.52 -5.88 3.87
N ILE A 52 -10.95 -6.02 2.68
CA ILE A 52 -11.49 -5.48 1.44
C ILE A 52 -11.88 -6.64 0.53
N GLU A 53 -13.07 -6.60 -0.04
CA GLU A 53 -13.51 -7.48 -1.12
C GLU A 53 -14.14 -6.65 -2.23
N VAL A 54 -13.57 -6.73 -3.43
CA VAL A 54 -13.99 -5.95 -4.61
C VAL A 54 -14.10 -6.80 -5.86
N LYS A 55 -15.04 -6.43 -6.74
CA LYS A 55 -15.30 -7.16 -7.98
C LYS A 55 -15.38 -6.22 -9.19
N ARG A 56 -14.53 -6.49 -10.20
CA ARG A 56 -14.43 -5.72 -11.46
C ARG A 56 -14.24 -4.22 -11.23
N LYS A 57 -13.46 -3.85 -10.21
CA LYS A 57 -13.18 -2.45 -9.82
C LYS A 57 -11.69 -2.25 -9.54
N ARG A 58 -11.26 -1.00 -9.42
CA ARG A 58 -9.90 -0.66 -8.97
C ARG A 58 -9.97 -0.05 -7.57
N VAL A 59 -9.17 -0.55 -6.64
CA VAL A 59 -9.00 0.02 -5.30
C VAL A 59 -7.87 1.02 -5.36
N THR A 60 -8.08 2.20 -4.80
CA THR A 60 -7.05 3.24 -4.67
C THR A 60 -7.31 4.08 -3.42
N ASP A 61 -6.45 5.01 -3.10
CA ASP A 61 -6.60 6.00 -2.03
C ASP A 61 -6.51 7.41 -2.62
N GLN A 62 -6.90 8.44 -1.86
CA GLN A 62 -6.90 9.84 -2.34
C GLN A 62 -5.50 10.49 -2.32
N ALA A 63 -4.57 9.93 -1.55
CA ALA A 63 -3.26 10.53 -1.34
C ALA A 63 -2.28 9.53 -0.71
N SER A 64 -1.00 9.83 -0.81
CA SER A 64 0.07 9.10 -0.13
C SER A 64 -0.12 9.06 1.39
N THR A 65 -0.10 7.84 1.95
CA THR A 65 -0.08 7.63 3.40
C THR A 65 1.28 8.07 3.96
N LYS A 66 1.27 8.98 4.94
CA LYS A 66 2.48 9.50 5.60
C LYS A 66 2.63 8.87 6.98
N VAL A 67 3.79 8.31 7.29
CA VAL A 67 4.15 7.82 8.64
C VAL A 67 5.11 8.80 9.28
N LEU A 68 4.69 9.42 10.39
CA LEU A 68 5.48 10.46 11.05
C LEU A 68 6.74 9.91 11.72
N SER A 69 7.68 10.82 11.98
CA SER A 69 8.87 10.53 12.78
C SER A 69 8.48 9.99 14.15
N ASP A 70 9.34 9.13 14.69
CA ASP A 70 9.21 8.57 16.04
C ASP A 70 7.91 7.78 16.28
N SER A 71 7.24 7.36 15.19
CA SER A 71 6.01 6.58 15.23
C SER A 71 6.30 5.09 15.08
N ASN A 72 5.36 4.26 15.53
CA ASN A 72 5.37 2.81 15.53
C ASN A 72 4.03 2.29 14.98
N VAL A 73 3.92 2.31 13.66
CA VAL A 73 2.68 2.06 12.93
C VAL A 73 2.60 0.62 12.46
N LYS A 74 1.43 0.00 12.57
CA LYS A 74 1.14 -1.32 12.01
C LYS A 74 -0.07 -1.26 11.09
N ILE A 75 0.06 -1.86 9.91
CA ILE A 75 -1.01 -1.96 8.93
C ILE A 75 -1.16 -3.43 8.56
N ARG A 76 -2.37 -3.95 8.66
CA ARG A 76 -2.72 -5.28 8.14
C ARG A 76 -3.80 -5.13 7.09
N ALA A 77 -3.61 -5.73 5.93
CA ALA A 77 -4.58 -5.70 4.85
C ALA A 77 -4.89 -7.13 4.39
N LYS A 78 -6.16 -7.50 4.44
CA LYS A 78 -6.69 -8.69 3.80
C LYS A 78 -7.55 -8.24 2.62
N VAL A 79 -7.10 -8.52 1.40
CA VAL A 79 -7.74 -7.97 0.19
C VAL A 79 -8.13 -9.11 -0.74
N ARG A 80 -9.41 -9.20 -1.10
CA ARG A 80 -9.95 -10.14 -2.09
C ARG A 80 -10.25 -9.37 -3.38
N LEU A 81 -9.58 -9.74 -4.45
CA LEU A 81 -9.65 -9.09 -5.76
C LEU A 81 -10.26 -10.05 -6.78
N LEU A 82 -11.51 -9.81 -7.16
CA LEU A 82 -12.20 -10.58 -8.20
C LEU A 82 -12.15 -9.78 -9.50
N ASN A 83 -11.24 -10.12 -10.41
CA ASN A 83 -10.95 -9.35 -11.62
C ASN A 83 -10.77 -7.84 -11.33
N SER A 84 -9.97 -7.52 -10.33
CA SER A 84 -9.87 -6.18 -9.74
C SER A 84 -8.41 -5.80 -9.47
N ASP A 85 -8.13 -4.50 -9.44
CA ASP A 85 -6.78 -3.99 -9.18
C ASP A 85 -6.68 -3.33 -7.81
N TYR A 86 -5.47 -3.32 -7.24
CA TYR A 86 -5.13 -2.60 -6.01
C TYR A 86 -3.98 -1.63 -6.27
N LEU A 87 -4.33 -0.38 -6.46
CA LEU A 87 -3.49 0.68 -7.00
C LEU A 87 -3.42 1.84 -6.00
N VAL A 88 -2.82 1.58 -4.84
CA VAL A 88 -2.65 2.60 -3.78
C VAL A 88 -1.45 3.48 -4.03
N HIS A 89 -1.53 4.72 -3.56
CA HIS A 89 -0.46 5.70 -3.60
C HIS A 89 0.77 5.23 -2.82
N PRO A 90 1.95 5.81 -3.12
CA PRO A 90 3.16 5.52 -2.36
C PRO A 90 3.03 5.84 -0.87
N PHE A 91 3.58 4.96 -0.03
CA PHE A 91 3.80 5.24 1.39
C PHE A 91 5.03 6.13 1.54
N ILE A 92 4.89 7.21 2.30
CA ILE A 92 5.98 8.11 2.67
C ILE A 92 6.26 7.90 4.15
N PHE A 93 7.47 7.49 4.51
CA PHE A 93 7.84 7.31 5.92
C PHE A 93 8.98 8.26 6.28
N TYR A 94 8.77 9.02 7.35
CA TYR A 94 9.72 10.04 7.78
C TYR A 94 10.86 9.42 8.59
N ASN A 95 11.93 10.19 8.79
CA ASN A 95 13.06 9.77 9.59
C ASN A 95 12.63 9.28 10.97
N ARG A 96 13.21 8.17 11.45
CA ARG A 96 12.88 7.47 12.70
C ARG A 96 11.49 6.82 12.75
N ALA A 97 10.77 6.73 11.62
CA ALA A 97 9.54 5.96 11.56
C ALA A 97 9.80 4.45 11.71
N ASN A 98 8.92 3.78 12.47
CA ASN A 98 8.82 2.33 12.53
C ASN A 98 7.49 1.92 11.91
N LEU A 99 7.54 1.11 10.85
CA LEU A 99 6.38 0.73 10.05
C LEU A 99 6.41 -0.76 9.77
N LEU A 100 5.32 -1.44 10.11
CA LEU A 100 5.04 -2.82 9.72
C LEU A 100 3.79 -2.85 8.83
N ILE A 101 3.92 -3.36 7.61
CA ILE A 101 2.82 -3.62 6.70
C ILE A 101 2.75 -5.13 6.45
N GLU A 102 1.58 -5.72 6.63
CA GLU A 102 1.30 -7.11 6.29
C GLU A 102 0.08 -7.16 5.36
N SER A 103 0.30 -7.57 4.12
CA SER A 103 -0.74 -7.59 3.08
C SER A 103 -0.93 -9.02 2.56
N ASP A 104 -2.15 -9.53 2.68
CA ASP A 104 -2.57 -10.80 2.10
C ASP A 104 -3.61 -10.52 1.00
N PHE A 105 -3.23 -10.77 -0.25
CA PHE A 105 -4.08 -10.60 -1.42
C PHE A 105 -4.58 -11.97 -1.92
N TYR A 106 -5.89 -12.10 -2.12
CA TYR A 106 -6.54 -13.28 -2.67
C TYR A 106 -7.14 -12.92 -4.02
N VAL A 107 -6.58 -13.46 -5.10
CA VAL A 107 -6.92 -13.08 -6.48
C VAL A 107 -7.74 -14.17 -7.16
N GLU A 108 -8.89 -13.78 -7.70
CA GLU A 108 -9.71 -14.59 -8.61
C GLU A 108 -9.75 -13.92 -9.99
N GLY A 109 -9.24 -14.61 -11.02
CA GLY A 109 -9.09 -14.08 -12.38
C GLY A 109 -7.82 -13.25 -12.53
N SER A 110 -7.95 -11.97 -12.87
CA SER A 110 -6.81 -11.05 -13.06
C SER A 110 -6.73 -9.93 -12.02
N ALA A 111 -5.53 -9.58 -11.58
CA ALA A 111 -5.29 -8.43 -10.72
C ALA A 111 -3.91 -7.80 -10.97
N THR A 112 -3.84 -6.48 -10.89
CA THR A 112 -2.61 -5.70 -10.74
C THR A 112 -2.55 -5.14 -9.33
N ILE A 113 -1.45 -5.36 -8.63
CA ILE A 113 -1.19 -4.82 -7.29
C ILE A 113 0.05 -3.94 -7.37
N VAL A 114 -0.06 -2.70 -6.90
CA VAL A 114 1.03 -1.73 -6.89
C VAL A 114 1.37 -1.34 -5.45
N GLU A 115 2.64 -1.49 -5.09
CA GLU A 115 3.19 -1.07 -3.81
C GLU A 115 4.36 -0.11 -4.04
N ALA A 116 4.36 1.02 -3.35
CA ALA A 116 5.39 2.05 -3.52
C ALA A 116 5.83 2.63 -2.17
N TYR A 117 7.13 2.90 -2.06
CA TYR A 117 7.79 3.31 -0.83
C TYR A 117 8.73 4.49 -1.07
N ILE A 118 8.57 5.56 -0.30
CA ILE A 118 9.34 6.80 -0.39
C ILE A 118 10.02 7.08 0.97
N PRO A 119 11.36 6.97 1.06
CA PRO A 119 12.10 7.26 2.28
C PRO A 119 12.33 8.76 2.49
N GLY A 120 11.64 9.32 3.49
CA GLY A 120 11.74 10.70 3.94
C GLY A 120 10.97 11.70 3.08
N ARG A 121 10.63 12.87 3.65
CA ARG A 121 9.96 13.96 2.94
C ARG A 121 10.95 14.80 2.12
N ARG A 122 11.48 14.20 1.04
CA ARG A 122 12.53 14.76 0.18
C ARG A 122 12.22 16.15 -0.38
N ALA A 123 10.96 16.42 -0.72
CA ALA A 123 10.53 17.74 -1.21
C ALA A 123 10.76 18.86 -0.19
N THR A 124 10.91 18.53 1.09
CA THR A 124 11.19 19.48 2.19
C THR A 124 12.60 19.33 2.77
N GLY A 125 13.47 18.55 2.12
CA GLY A 125 14.85 18.32 2.55
C GLY A 125 15.03 17.23 3.61
N GLU A 126 13.96 16.62 4.09
CA GLU A 126 14.05 15.52 5.05
C GLU A 126 14.48 14.22 4.36
N ARG A 127 15.41 13.49 5.00
CA ARG A 127 15.90 12.19 4.56
C ARG A 127 15.66 11.16 5.66
N PHE A 128 15.34 9.93 5.26
CA PHE A 128 15.31 8.80 6.17
C PHE A 128 16.74 8.35 6.47
N LEU A 129 17.16 8.41 7.74
CA LEU A 129 18.49 8.03 8.20
C LEU A 129 18.43 6.84 9.17
N GLU A 130 17.38 6.82 10.00
CA GLU A 130 17.19 5.88 11.09
C GLU A 130 15.73 5.41 11.12
N GLY A 131 15.47 4.24 11.69
CA GLY A 131 14.13 3.64 11.80
C GLY A 131 14.05 2.25 11.18
N SER A 132 12.83 1.72 11.08
CA SER A 132 12.60 0.36 10.61
C SER A 132 11.31 0.25 9.81
N VAL A 133 11.42 -0.13 8.53
CA VAL A 133 10.27 -0.42 7.67
C VAL A 133 10.32 -1.89 7.27
N LYS A 134 9.20 -2.59 7.45
CA LYS A 134 9.00 -3.95 6.97
C LYS A 134 7.65 -4.05 6.28
N SER A 135 7.65 -4.48 5.02
CA SER A 135 6.44 -4.89 4.31
C SER A 135 6.52 -6.36 3.98
N VAL A 136 5.45 -7.10 4.25
CA VAL A 136 5.30 -8.51 3.87
C VAL A 136 4.06 -8.63 3.01
N THR A 137 4.26 -9.07 1.77
CA THR A 137 3.20 -9.16 0.77
C THR A 137 3.04 -10.61 0.34
N ARG A 138 1.84 -11.15 0.52
CA ARG A 138 1.48 -12.52 0.14
C ARG A 138 0.35 -12.45 -0.87
N ILE A 139 0.52 -13.09 -2.02
CA ILE A 139 -0.50 -13.10 -3.09
C ILE A 139 -0.87 -14.54 -3.40
N TYR A 140 -2.15 -14.83 -3.27
CA TYR A 140 -2.76 -16.14 -3.44
C TYR A 140 -3.66 -16.15 -4.68
N SER A 141 -3.75 -17.30 -5.35
CA SER A 141 -4.79 -17.59 -6.34
C SER A 141 -5.41 -18.95 -6.01
N GLY A 142 -6.71 -18.94 -5.69
CA GLY A 142 -7.32 -20.04 -4.95
C GLY A 142 -6.58 -20.29 -3.62
N ASP A 143 -6.27 -21.55 -3.33
CA ASP A 143 -5.50 -21.96 -2.13
C ASP A 143 -3.98 -21.90 -2.32
N LYS A 144 -3.50 -21.50 -3.50
CA LYS A 144 -2.06 -21.51 -3.84
C LYS A 144 -1.43 -20.15 -3.60
N LEU A 145 -0.39 -20.11 -2.75
CA LEU A 145 0.51 -18.96 -2.63
C LEU A 145 1.36 -18.84 -3.91
N LEU A 146 1.22 -17.74 -4.62
CA LEU A 146 1.99 -17.44 -5.85
C LEU A 146 3.22 -16.58 -5.55
N ILE A 147 3.04 -15.54 -4.73
CA ILE A 147 4.09 -14.57 -4.41
C ILE A 147 4.21 -14.42 -2.89
N TYR A 148 5.44 -14.49 -2.39
CA TYR A 148 5.81 -14.12 -1.03
C TYR A 148 6.98 -13.14 -1.11
N ASP A 149 6.70 -11.86 -0.97
CA ASP A 149 7.70 -10.79 -1.03
C ASP A 149 7.88 -10.15 0.35
N VAL A 150 9.14 -9.82 0.66
CA VAL A 150 9.50 -9.15 1.91
C VAL A 150 10.42 -7.99 1.57
N PHE A 151 9.89 -6.79 1.75
CA PHE A 151 10.70 -5.58 1.79
C PHE A 151 11.07 -5.29 3.25
N ARG A 152 12.36 -5.12 3.52
CA ARG A 152 12.84 -4.72 4.85
C ARG A 152 13.94 -3.70 4.68
N MET A 153 13.85 -2.65 5.49
CA MET A 153 14.83 -1.59 5.58
C MET A 153 14.99 -1.20 7.05
N LYS A 154 16.21 -1.25 7.57
CA LYS A 154 16.55 -0.75 8.90
C LYS A 154 17.84 0.06 8.84
N ASP A 155 17.94 1.12 9.64
CA ASP A 155 19.18 1.87 9.94
C ASP A 155 20.34 1.68 8.94
N GLY A 156 20.46 2.58 7.96
CA GLY A 156 21.52 2.51 6.94
C GLY A 156 21.22 1.60 5.74
N ASP A 157 20.30 0.62 5.85
CA ASP A 157 19.91 -0.25 4.72
C ASP A 157 19.39 0.56 3.51
N TYR A 158 18.79 1.73 3.77
CA TYR A 158 18.30 2.63 2.74
C TYR A 158 19.41 3.01 1.75
N LEU A 159 20.68 3.08 2.17
CA LEU A 159 21.82 3.40 1.30
C LEU A 159 22.23 2.24 0.38
N ASN A 160 21.73 1.03 0.60
CA ASN A 160 22.08 -0.12 -0.22
C ASN A 160 21.45 0.01 -1.63
N PRO A 161 22.24 0.15 -2.71
CA PRO A 161 21.72 0.34 -4.07
C PRO A 161 20.94 -0.86 -4.60
N TRP A 162 21.12 -2.04 -4.01
CA TRP A 162 20.37 -3.25 -4.36
C TRP A 162 19.02 -3.34 -3.65
N LEU A 163 18.78 -2.53 -2.62
CA LEU A 163 17.51 -2.41 -1.92
C LEU A 163 16.72 -1.22 -2.44
N MET A 164 17.28 -0.01 -2.30
CA MET A 164 16.69 1.24 -2.79
C MET A 164 17.69 2.39 -2.99
N GLY A 165 18.86 2.36 -2.35
CA GLY A 165 19.96 3.30 -2.62
C GLY A 165 19.65 4.78 -2.37
N ASP A 166 18.94 5.10 -1.29
CA ASP A 166 18.45 6.45 -0.92
C ASP A 166 17.37 7.00 -1.86
N GLU A 167 16.82 6.14 -2.73
CA GLU A 167 15.76 6.46 -3.69
C GLU A 167 14.43 5.80 -3.29
N CYS A 168 13.45 5.83 -4.18
CA CYS A 168 12.13 5.25 -3.94
C CYS A 168 12.01 3.87 -4.58
N LEU A 169 11.15 3.03 -4.02
CA LEU A 169 10.87 1.69 -4.53
C LEU A 169 9.44 1.62 -5.07
N LEU A 170 9.27 1.05 -6.25
CA LEU A 170 7.97 0.75 -6.84
C LEU A 170 7.96 -0.73 -7.24
N THR A 171 7.03 -1.50 -6.67
CA THR A 171 6.83 -2.91 -7.01
C THR A 171 5.46 -3.10 -7.63
N ILE A 172 5.41 -3.85 -8.72
CA ILE A 172 4.19 -4.17 -9.46
C ILE A 172 4.07 -5.68 -9.50
N TYR A 173 2.94 -6.20 -9.07
CA TYR A 173 2.59 -7.60 -9.19
C TYR A 173 1.41 -7.74 -10.13
N THR A 174 1.50 -8.65 -11.07
CA THR A 174 0.41 -8.98 -11.98
C THR A 174 0.10 -10.46 -11.84
N VAL A 175 -1.15 -10.77 -11.53
CA VAL A 175 -1.69 -12.12 -11.52
C VAL A 175 -2.73 -12.22 -12.64
N LYS A 176 -2.69 -13.30 -13.42
CA LYS A 176 -3.67 -13.58 -14.45
C LYS A 176 -3.88 -15.08 -14.57
N ASP A 177 -5.10 -15.54 -14.28
CA ASP A 177 -5.53 -16.93 -14.46
C ASP A 177 -4.59 -17.96 -13.79
N GLY A 178 -4.02 -17.58 -12.63
CA GLY A 178 -3.10 -18.42 -11.84
C GLY A 178 -1.61 -18.28 -12.20
N ASP A 179 -1.27 -17.60 -13.30
CA ASP A 179 0.09 -17.18 -13.61
C ASP A 179 0.42 -15.84 -12.97
N PHE A 180 1.71 -15.58 -12.74
CA PHE A 180 2.17 -14.33 -12.15
C PHE A 180 3.42 -13.77 -12.81
N SER A 181 3.56 -12.45 -12.71
CA SER A 181 4.79 -11.73 -12.99
C SER A 181 4.96 -10.62 -11.97
N PHE A 182 6.20 -10.21 -11.73
CA PHE A 182 6.48 -9.05 -10.89
C PHE A 182 7.62 -8.23 -11.48
N SER A 183 7.60 -6.92 -11.22
CA SER A 183 8.69 -6.02 -11.51
C SER A 183 8.96 -5.10 -10.33
N ARG A 184 10.21 -4.67 -10.20
CA ARG A 184 10.67 -3.76 -9.15
C ARG A 184 11.55 -2.68 -9.77
N GLU A 185 11.17 -1.43 -9.55
CA GLU A 185 11.86 -0.26 -10.06
C GLU A 185 12.40 0.56 -8.89
N ILE A 186 13.69 0.90 -8.93
CA ILE A 186 14.30 1.90 -8.05
C ILE A 186 14.30 3.22 -8.82
N LEU A 187 13.64 4.22 -8.25
CA LEU A 187 13.31 5.47 -8.96
C LEU A 187 13.66 6.70 -8.12
N PRO A 188 14.19 7.75 -8.76
CA PRO A 188 14.28 9.06 -8.12
C PRO A 188 12.96 9.53 -7.54
N TYR A 189 12.99 10.19 -6.38
CA TYR A 189 11.78 10.74 -5.74
C TYR A 189 10.98 11.66 -6.66
N THR A 190 11.64 12.33 -7.60
CA THR A 190 11.00 13.22 -8.59
C THR A 190 10.24 12.48 -9.69
N LYS A 191 10.47 11.17 -9.84
CA LYS A 191 9.88 10.34 -10.90
C LYS A 191 8.83 9.37 -10.40
N ILE A 192 8.86 8.96 -9.12
CA ILE A 192 7.98 7.88 -8.63
C ILE A 192 6.50 8.18 -8.82
N PHE A 193 6.03 9.39 -8.48
CA PHE A 193 4.61 9.73 -8.61
C PHE A 193 4.17 9.72 -10.09
N ARG A 194 4.97 10.32 -10.97
CA ARG A 194 4.72 10.28 -12.41
C ARG A 194 4.66 8.84 -12.93
N ARG A 195 5.63 8.01 -12.54
CA ARG A 195 5.69 6.60 -12.98
C ARG A 195 4.48 5.82 -12.46
N TRP A 196 4.09 6.03 -11.21
CA TRP A 196 2.89 5.46 -10.63
C TRP A 196 1.63 5.88 -11.40
N THR A 197 1.43 7.18 -11.67
CA THR A 197 0.30 7.69 -12.47
C THR A 197 0.27 7.11 -13.88
N GLU A 198 1.42 7.00 -14.56
CA GLU A 198 1.52 6.39 -15.89
C GLU A 198 1.10 4.91 -15.89
N LEU A 199 1.30 4.20 -14.77
CA LEU A 199 0.93 2.79 -14.62
C LEU A 199 -0.53 2.61 -14.22
N THR A 200 -1.04 3.44 -13.29
CA THR A 200 -2.37 3.27 -12.70
C THR A 200 -3.46 4.03 -13.46
N ASN A 201 -3.09 5.04 -14.24
CA ASN A 201 -3.97 6.03 -14.84
C ASN A 201 -4.86 6.75 -13.80
N ILE A 202 -4.30 7.02 -12.61
CA ILE A 202 -4.91 7.77 -11.51
C ILE A 202 -4.15 9.10 -11.33
N TRP A 203 -4.90 10.20 -11.29
CA TRP A 203 -4.38 11.57 -11.44
C TRP A 203 -4.58 12.48 -10.22
N PHE A 204 -5.37 12.04 -9.24
CA PHE A 204 -5.55 12.75 -7.98
C PHE A 204 -4.57 12.21 -6.94
#